data_AF-A0A0X3P6H9-F1
#
_entry.id   AF-A0A0X3P6H9-F1
#
_cell.length_a   1.000
_cell.length_b   1.000
_cell.length_c   1.000
_cell.angle_alpha   90.00
_cell.angle_beta   90.00
_cell.angle_gamma   90.00
#
_symmetry.space_group_name_H-M   'P 1'
#
loop_
_entity.id
_entity.type
_entity.pdbx_description
1 polymer ?
#
loop_
_entity_poly.entity_id
_entity_poly.type
_entity_poly.pdbx_seq_one_letter_code
_entity_poly.pdbx_strand_id
1 'polypeptide(L)'
;MTRTKLLSKNSPKRRSSKACGRHWREPLEVRDITSETSGAMDPRRKIQFTTILILIALIILLYHFLEISIRPPDVRRILHFSRMQESQLELQSLVVDSGHTETKRQKLLNLEKIGWPEREYLPLPMGAPGSRQLPLEPKFSRGQMRTVWKLFATFVNVMEEIGFSDRWMLYGGTLLGSFRHHDIIPWDDDLDLLVDVQVRTALREKLRSLKPDILLQEGEKRDKIYAKLIKPSNSSNDEEGSRELSVYSWGWPYLDVSYYSSNATHIEELAWSYGRSYSYAKSDVFPLLFRPFNMHWVPTPRNTFTVLLHTYPENDLCSTSGYSHIFENGTESQIVTCKELAGRYAFVEHAPLYETVQDKDDKQNDLDWIRERLVLGDKIIHEIRLVAPRRESNVETYRLQAKSKM
;
A
#
# COMPACT_ATOMS: atom_id res chain seq x y z
N MET A 1 42.22 -1.69 43.90
CA MET A 1 43.12 -0.62 43.43
C MET A 1 42.25 0.54 42.92
N THR A 2 41.95 1.51 43.79
CA THR A 2 42.50 2.90 43.82
C THR A 2 41.99 3.77 42.65
N ARG A 3 40.92 4.57 42.87
CA ARG A 3 40.88 6.06 43.07
C ARG A 3 41.30 6.84 41.82
N THR A 4 40.59 7.88 41.36
CA THR A 4 40.40 9.16 42.09
C THR A 4 39.29 10.06 41.47
N LYS A 5 38.62 10.83 42.34
CA LYS A 5 37.66 11.94 42.12
C LYS A 5 38.35 13.28 41.81
N LEU A 6 37.63 14.25 41.22
CA LEU A 6 37.56 15.70 41.57
C LEU A 6 36.47 16.34 40.65
N LEU A 7 35.32 16.90 41.12
CA LEU A 7 35.05 18.22 41.75
C LEU A 7 35.60 19.41 40.92
N SER A 8 34.90 20.50 40.58
CA SER A 8 33.91 21.28 41.35
C SER A 8 33.04 22.27 40.53
N LYS A 9 31.81 22.50 41.05
CA LYS A 9 31.02 23.75 41.21
C LYS A 9 31.52 25.09 40.61
N ASN A 10 30.61 25.88 40.03
CA ASN A 10 30.03 27.06 40.71
C ASN A 10 28.95 27.79 39.89
N SER A 11 27.92 28.25 40.61
CA SER A 11 26.89 29.24 40.25
C SER A 11 26.97 30.40 41.26
N PRO A 12 26.48 31.61 40.91
CA PRO A 12 25.58 32.36 41.81
C PRO A 12 24.52 33.17 41.03
N LYS A 13 23.21 33.15 41.35
CA LYS A 13 22.42 33.78 42.45
C LYS A 13 22.41 35.34 42.52
N ARG A 14 21.26 35.89 42.07
CA ARG A 14 20.30 36.84 42.72
C ARG A 14 20.76 38.23 43.25
N ARG A 15 19.99 39.26 42.87
CA ARG A 15 19.23 40.25 43.72
C ARG A 15 18.33 41.11 42.77
N SER A 16 17.01 41.22 42.91
CA SER A 16 16.19 41.98 43.90
C SER A 16 16.44 43.51 43.78
N SER A 17 15.49 44.39 43.46
CA SER A 17 14.28 44.73 44.25
C SER A 17 13.20 45.56 43.50
N LYS A 18 12.04 45.67 44.15
CA LYS A 18 10.70 46.21 43.78
C LYS A 18 10.50 47.74 43.83
N ALA A 19 9.30 48.13 43.35
CA ALA A 19 8.39 49.25 43.71
C ALA A 19 8.33 50.38 42.64
N CYS A 20 7.23 51.06 42.30
CA CYS A 20 5.84 51.17 42.78
C CYS A 20 4.99 51.77 41.62
N GLY A 21 3.74 51.39 41.36
CA GLY A 21 2.61 52.26 41.73
C GLY A 21 1.63 52.46 40.55
N ARG A 22 0.33 52.28 40.81
CA ARG A 22 -0.81 52.42 39.87
C ARG A 22 -1.26 53.87 39.78
N HIS A 23 -1.78 54.32 38.63
CA HIS A 23 -3.02 55.12 38.61
C HIS A 23 -3.70 55.13 37.23
N TRP A 24 -5.02 54.97 37.28
CA TRP A 24 -6.00 55.08 36.20
C TRP A 24 -6.21 56.54 35.79
N ARG A 25 -6.58 56.81 34.53
CA ARG A 25 -7.33 58.00 34.16
C ARG A 25 -8.25 57.75 32.96
N GLU A 26 -9.49 58.20 33.14
CA GLU A 26 -10.67 58.16 32.27
C GLU A 26 -10.57 59.06 31.02
N PRO A 27 -11.51 58.95 30.05
CA PRO A 27 -11.46 59.62 28.77
C PRO A 27 -12.05 61.05 28.78
N LEU A 28 -11.53 61.87 27.86
CA LEU A 28 -11.88 63.26 27.64
C LEU A 28 -13.22 63.43 26.92
N GLU A 29 -13.95 64.41 27.44
CA GLU A 29 -15.28 64.90 27.07
C GLU A 29 -15.29 65.70 25.75
N VAL A 30 -16.44 65.60 25.09
CA VAL A 30 -16.86 66.29 23.87
C VAL A 30 -17.02 67.79 24.11
N ARG A 31 -16.64 68.63 23.14
CA ARG A 31 -17.09 70.03 23.04
C ARG A 31 -17.77 70.27 21.71
N ASP A 32 -19.04 70.68 21.82
CA ASP A 32 -19.87 71.25 20.76
C ASP A 32 -19.32 72.60 20.28
N ILE A 33 -19.39 72.81 18.96
CA ILE A 33 -19.41 74.13 18.33
C ILE A 33 -20.56 74.13 17.31
N THR A 34 -21.45 75.09 17.50
CA THR A 34 -22.71 75.35 16.81
C THR A 34 -22.55 76.04 15.44
N SER A 35 -23.50 75.72 14.53
CA SER A 35 -24.15 76.58 13.49
C SER A 35 -23.27 77.36 12.50
N GLU A 36 -23.51 77.43 11.19
CA GLU A 36 -24.79 77.51 10.47
C GLU A 36 -24.51 77.47 8.94
N THR A 37 -25.46 76.93 8.17
CA THR A 37 -25.84 77.24 6.76
C THR A 37 -26.18 75.95 5.98
N SER A 38 -27.43 75.49 6.08
CA SER A 38 -28.00 74.55 5.10
C SER A 38 -29.31 75.11 4.56
N GLY A 39 -29.29 75.51 3.29
CA GLY A 39 -30.51 75.80 2.54
C GLY A 39 -31.39 74.55 2.48
N ALA A 40 -32.63 74.67 2.94
CA ALA A 40 -33.60 73.60 2.90
C ALA A 40 -33.97 73.28 1.44
N MET A 41 -33.61 72.08 1.00
CA MET A 41 -33.99 71.54 -0.31
C MET A 41 -35.40 70.93 -0.22
N ASP A 42 -36.28 71.35 -1.13
CA ASP A 42 -37.70 70.97 -1.27
C ASP A 42 -37.96 69.45 -1.05
N PRO A 43 -38.93 69.05 -0.20
CA PRO A 43 -39.33 67.67 0.03
C PRO A 43 -39.62 66.85 -1.23
N ARG A 44 -40.13 67.48 -2.30
CA ARG A 44 -40.37 66.78 -3.59
C ARG A 44 -39.08 66.42 -4.31
N ARG A 45 -38.03 67.23 -4.20
CA ARG A 45 -36.69 66.93 -4.74
C ARG A 45 -36.01 65.80 -3.96
N LYS A 46 -36.15 65.74 -2.63
CA LYS A 46 -35.58 64.65 -1.82
C LYS A 46 -36.14 63.28 -2.21
N ILE A 47 -37.45 63.18 -2.46
CA ILE A 47 -38.10 61.94 -2.89
C ILE A 47 -37.65 61.53 -4.30
N GLN A 48 -37.49 62.49 -5.22
CA GLN A 48 -36.96 62.21 -6.55
C GLN A 48 -35.51 61.72 -6.51
N PHE A 49 -34.65 62.33 -5.69
CA PHE A 49 -33.24 61.92 -5.55
C PHE A 49 -33.08 60.52 -4.94
N THR A 50 -33.87 60.16 -3.92
CA THR A 50 -33.84 58.81 -3.34
C THR A 50 -34.36 57.76 -4.31
N THR A 51 -35.42 58.08 -5.08
CA THR A 51 -35.94 57.17 -6.10
C THR A 51 -34.91 56.91 -7.21
N ILE A 52 -34.19 57.94 -7.64
CA ILE A 52 -33.11 57.83 -8.64
C ILE A 52 -31.95 56.98 -8.10
N LEU A 53 -31.53 57.17 -6.85
CA LEU A 53 -30.47 56.37 -6.23
C LEU A 53 -30.83 54.90 -6.11
N ILE A 54 -32.07 54.58 -5.74
CA ILE A 54 -32.58 53.20 -5.68
C ILE A 54 -32.60 52.58 -7.08
N LEU A 55 -33.02 53.34 -8.11
CA LEU A 55 -33.03 52.87 -9.48
C LEU A 55 -31.61 52.57 -10.00
N ILE A 56 -30.64 53.44 -9.69
CA ILE A 56 -29.23 53.24 -10.04
C ILE A 56 -28.67 52.00 -9.33
N ALA A 57 -28.96 51.83 -8.03
CA ALA A 57 -28.53 50.65 -7.28
C ALA A 57 -29.12 49.36 -7.85
N LEU A 58 -30.41 49.37 -8.23
CA LEU A 58 -31.07 48.24 -8.87
C LEU A 58 -30.48 47.94 -10.26
N ILE A 59 -30.14 48.96 -11.06
CA ILE A 59 -29.48 48.78 -12.36
C ILE A 59 -28.07 48.21 -12.20
N ILE A 60 -27.29 48.67 -11.21
CA ILE A 60 -25.97 48.11 -10.91
C ILE A 60 -26.08 46.66 -10.45
N LEU A 61 -27.08 46.34 -9.61
CA LEU A 61 -27.33 44.97 -9.19
C LEU A 61 -27.75 44.09 -10.37
N LEU A 62 -28.62 44.60 -11.25
CA LEU A 62 -29.05 43.90 -12.46
C LEU A 62 -27.88 43.67 -13.40
N TYR A 63 -27.01 44.67 -13.56
CA TYR A 63 -25.80 44.60 -14.39
C TYR A 63 -24.83 43.55 -13.84
N HIS A 64 -24.57 43.52 -12.53
CA HIS A 64 -23.75 42.48 -11.91
C HIS A 64 -24.38 41.09 -12.02
N PHE A 65 -25.70 40.97 -11.87
CA PHE A 65 -26.38 39.70 -12.05
C PHE A 65 -26.34 39.22 -13.50
N LEU A 66 -26.48 40.13 -14.47
CA LEU A 66 -26.28 39.84 -15.89
C LEU A 66 -24.82 39.48 -16.18
N GLU A 67 -23.84 40.16 -15.60
CA GLU A 67 -22.41 39.89 -15.80
C GLU A 67 -22.00 38.52 -15.23
N ILE A 68 -22.59 38.11 -14.09
CA ILE A 68 -22.42 36.76 -13.53
C ILE A 68 -23.09 35.69 -14.41
N SER A 69 -24.22 36.02 -15.04
CA SER A 69 -24.98 35.10 -15.91
C SER A 69 -24.41 35.00 -17.34
N ILE A 70 -23.72 36.04 -17.82
CA ILE A 70 -23.12 36.14 -19.17
C ILE A 70 -21.68 35.64 -19.19
N ARG A 71 -20.98 35.50 -18.05
CA ARG A 71 -19.72 34.76 -18.01
C ARG A 71 -20.05 33.27 -18.04
N PRO A 72 -19.86 32.56 -19.17
CA PRO A 72 -19.98 31.12 -19.15
C PRO A 72 -19.03 30.59 -18.08
N PRO A 73 -19.46 29.68 -17.19
CA PRO A 73 -18.54 29.05 -16.26
C PRO A 73 -17.38 28.51 -17.10
N ASP A 74 -16.16 28.91 -16.74
CA ASP A 74 -14.96 28.58 -17.52
C ASP A 74 -14.99 27.09 -17.86
N VAL A 75 -15.23 26.78 -19.14
CA VAL A 75 -15.44 25.42 -19.64
C VAL A 75 -14.24 24.56 -19.25
N ARG A 76 -13.05 25.17 -19.14
CA ARG A 76 -11.83 24.53 -18.66
C ARG A 76 -11.93 24.10 -17.20
N ARG A 77 -12.59 24.87 -16.34
CA ARG A 77 -12.81 24.57 -14.92
C ARG A 77 -13.84 23.46 -14.72
N ILE A 78 -14.92 23.46 -15.51
CA ILE A 78 -15.93 22.38 -15.50
C ILE A 78 -15.31 21.08 -16.03
N LEU A 79 -14.59 21.13 -17.16
CA LEU A 79 -13.88 19.97 -17.71
C LEU A 79 -12.82 19.44 -16.74
N HIS A 80 -12.08 20.33 -16.07
CA HIS A 80 -11.11 19.94 -15.04
C HIS A 80 -11.79 19.29 -13.83
N PHE A 81 -12.91 19.84 -13.36
CA PHE A 81 -13.66 19.26 -12.24
C PHE A 81 -14.27 17.90 -12.60
N SER A 82 -14.87 17.77 -13.79
CA SER A 82 -15.40 16.52 -14.31
C SER A 82 -14.30 15.45 -14.43
N ARG A 83 -13.14 15.82 -15.00
CA ARG A 83 -11.98 14.93 -15.12
C ARG A 83 -11.41 14.53 -13.76
N MET A 84 -11.38 15.43 -12.79
CA MET A 84 -10.98 15.11 -11.42
C MET A 84 -11.97 14.14 -10.75
N GLN A 85 -13.27 14.35 -10.92
CA GLN A 85 -14.29 13.49 -10.35
C GLN A 85 -14.24 12.08 -10.97
N GLU A 86 -14.08 12.00 -12.30
CA GLU A 86 -13.87 10.74 -13.02
C GLU A 86 -12.61 10.02 -12.53
N SER A 87 -11.48 10.72 -12.39
CA SER A 87 -10.24 10.14 -11.86
C SER A 87 -10.37 9.63 -10.42
N GLN A 88 -11.18 10.28 -9.58
CA GLN A 88 -11.45 9.84 -8.20
C GLN A 88 -12.33 8.59 -8.17
N LEU A 89 -13.36 8.52 -9.02
CA LEU A 89 -14.22 7.34 -9.18
C LEU A 89 -13.43 6.15 -9.70
N GLU A 90 -12.53 6.36 -10.66
CA GLU A 90 -11.64 5.30 -11.14
C GLU A 90 -10.65 4.84 -10.06
N LEU A 91 -10.10 5.75 -9.25
CA LEU A 91 -9.21 5.39 -8.13
C LEU A 91 -9.93 4.54 -7.07
N GLN A 92 -11.19 4.84 -6.75
CA GLN A 92 -11.98 4.05 -5.80
C GLN A 92 -12.21 2.60 -6.26
N SER A 93 -12.08 2.30 -7.55
CA SER A 93 -12.19 0.94 -8.07
C SER A 93 -11.02 0.04 -7.67
N LEU A 94 -9.85 0.64 -7.39
CA LEU A 94 -8.64 -0.07 -6.97
C LEU A 94 -8.46 -0.13 -5.45
N VAL A 95 -9.26 0.62 -4.69
CA VAL A 95 -9.30 0.53 -3.24
C VAL A 95 -10.05 -0.73 -2.82
N VAL A 96 -9.43 -1.53 -1.96
CA VAL A 96 -10.05 -2.73 -1.38
C VAL A 96 -11.07 -2.32 -0.33
N ASP A 97 -12.27 -2.89 -0.39
CA ASP A 97 -13.29 -2.73 0.65
C ASP A 97 -13.99 -4.06 0.97
N SER A 98 -14.51 -4.14 2.19
CA SER A 98 -15.31 -5.28 2.65
C SER A 98 -16.62 -5.38 1.83
N GLY A 99 -16.92 -6.57 1.32
CA GLY A 99 -18.23 -6.91 0.74
C GLY A 99 -18.50 -6.47 -0.71
N HIS A 100 -17.63 -5.68 -1.35
CA HIS A 100 -17.78 -5.30 -2.77
C HIS A 100 -16.58 -5.70 -3.64
N THR A 101 -15.64 -6.44 -3.06
CA THR A 101 -14.37 -6.82 -3.70
C THR A 101 -14.58 -7.60 -5.01
N GLU A 102 -15.41 -8.65 -5.04
CA GLU A 102 -15.71 -9.40 -6.27
C GLU A 102 -16.20 -8.49 -7.41
N THR A 103 -17.20 -7.65 -7.12
CA THR A 103 -17.78 -6.74 -8.13
C THR A 103 -16.75 -5.73 -8.64
N LYS A 104 -15.86 -5.24 -7.76
CA LYS A 104 -14.75 -4.37 -8.17
C LYS A 104 -13.77 -5.10 -9.08
N ARG A 105 -13.33 -6.30 -8.71
CA ARG A 105 -12.38 -7.09 -9.53
C ARG A 105 -12.91 -7.36 -10.93
N GLN A 106 -14.21 -7.59 -11.09
CA GLN A 106 -14.85 -7.77 -12.40
C GLN A 106 -14.76 -6.53 -13.32
N LYS A 107 -14.59 -5.33 -12.75
CA LYS A 107 -14.41 -4.08 -13.50
C LYS A 107 -12.94 -3.78 -13.81
N LEU A 108 -12.00 -4.48 -13.18
CA LEU A 108 -10.58 -4.34 -13.45
C LEU A 108 -10.19 -5.13 -14.70
N LEU A 109 -8.99 -4.86 -15.21
CA LEU A 109 -8.40 -5.62 -16.31
C LEU A 109 -8.42 -7.12 -15.97
N ASN A 110 -8.97 -7.94 -16.85
CA ASN A 110 -8.95 -9.39 -16.66
C ASN A 110 -7.52 -9.92 -16.89
N LEU A 111 -6.85 -10.27 -15.79
CA LEU A 111 -5.46 -10.75 -15.78
C LEU A 111 -5.29 -12.13 -16.43
N GLU A 112 -6.35 -12.92 -16.60
CA GLU A 112 -6.28 -14.18 -17.35
C GLU A 112 -6.20 -13.97 -18.87
N LYS A 113 -6.55 -12.76 -19.35
CA LYS A 113 -6.60 -12.42 -20.78
C LYS A 113 -5.36 -11.67 -21.28
N ILE A 114 -4.37 -11.43 -20.43
CA ILE A 114 -3.11 -10.80 -20.82
C ILE A 114 -1.99 -11.83 -20.97
N GLY A 115 -0.90 -11.45 -21.64
CA GLY A 115 0.27 -12.32 -21.77
C GLY A 115 1.03 -12.46 -20.45
N TRP A 116 1.48 -13.67 -20.13
CA TRP A 116 2.34 -13.98 -18.98
C TRP A 116 3.61 -14.69 -19.45
N PRO A 117 4.75 -14.53 -18.74
CA PRO A 117 5.96 -15.27 -19.07
C PRO A 117 5.73 -16.78 -18.88
N GLU A 118 6.39 -17.59 -19.70
CA GLU A 118 6.39 -19.04 -19.46
C GLU A 118 7.11 -19.34 -18.15
N ARG A 119 6.44 -20.06 -17.26
CA ARG A 119 6.99 -20.41 -15.95
C ARG A 119 7.82 -21.68 -16.05
N GLU A 120 9.02 -21.62 -15.49
CA GLU A 120 9.86 -22.79 -15.27
C GLU A 120 9.40 -23.58 -14.04
N TYR A 121 9.56 -24.91 -14.08
CA TYR A 121 9.16 -25.82 -13.02
C TYR A 121 10.25 -26.83 -12.74
N LEU A 122 10.26 -27.38 -11.53
CA LEU A 122 11.06 -28.56 -11.24
C LEU A 122 10.57 -29.77 -12.04
N PRO A 123 11.48 -30.60 -12.57
CA PRO A 123 11.10 -31.81 -13.33
C PRO A 123 10.51 -32.91 -12.43
N LEU A 124 10.82 -32.88 -11.14
CA LEU A 124 10.30 -33.80 -10.12
C LEU A 124 9.72 -32.99 -8.95
N PRO A 125 8.63 -33.44 -8.33
CA PRO A 125 8.12 -32.80 -7.13
C PRO A 125 9.13 -32.90 -5.99
N MET A 126 9.30 -31.82 -5.23
CA MET A 126 10.10 -31.86 -4.01
C MET A 126 9.58 -32.93 -3.05
N GLY A 127 10.50 -33.74 -2.53
CA GLY A 127 10.22 -34.95 -1.76
C GLY A 127 10.46 -36.23 -2.56
N ALA A 128 10.36 -36.21 -3.89
CA ALA A 128 10.70 -37.36 -4.72
C ALA A 128 12.21 -37.70 -4.66
N PRO A 129 12.61 -38.98 -4.77
CA PRO A 129 14.01 -39.37 -4.87
C PRO A 129 14.74 -38.61 -5.98
N GLY A 130 15.86 -37.99 -5.65
CA GLY A 130 16.66 -37.20 -6.58
C GLY A 130 16.20 -35.75 -6.78
N SER A 131 15.07 -35.33 -6.18
CA SER A 131 14.70 -33.91 -6.11
C SER A 131 15.69 -33.15 -5.20
N ARG A 132 16.06 -31.94 -5.59
CA ARG A 132 16.98 -31.08 -4.84
C ARG A 132 16.59 -29.62 -5.00
N GLN A 133 16.72 -28.86 -3.92
CA GLN A 133 16.58 -27.41 -3.96
C GLN A 133 17.90 -26.81 -4.46
N LEU A 134 17.85 -25.98 -5.49
CA LEU A 134 19.00 -25.23 -6.00
C LEU A 134 18.76 -23.72 -5.84
N PRO A 135 19.77 -22.91 -5.49
CA PRO A 135 19.62 -21.47 -5.41
C PRO A 135 19.22 -20.85 -6.76
N LEU A 136 18.37 -19.82 -6.72
CA LEU A 136 17.87 -19.08 -7.90
C LEU A 136 17.16 -19.92 -8.96
N GLU A 137 16.84 -21.18 -8.65
CA GLU A 137 16.07 -22.10 -9.48
C GLU A 137 14.61 -22.21 -9.00
N PRO A 138 13.68 -22.63 -9.87
CA PRO A 138 12.30 -22.92 -9.49
C PRO A 138 12.20 -23.90 -8.33
N LYS A 139 11.25 -23.66 -7.43
CA LYS A 139 11.07 -24.47 -6.20
C LYS A 139 9.93 -25.47 -6.26
N PHE A 140 9.05 -25.32 -7.25
CA PHE A 140 7.84 -26.12 -7.38
C PHE A 140 7.85 -26.92 -8.67
N SER A 141 7.40 -28.17 -8.60
CA SER A 141 6.88 -28.87 -9.78
C SER A 141 5.52 -28.30 -10.21
N ARG A 142 4.94 -28.80 -11.30
CA ARG A 142 3.64 -28.32 -11.79
C ARG A 142 2.52 -28.65 -10.81
N GLY A 143 2.47 -29.87 -10.26
CA GLY A 143 1.51 -30.29 -9.24
C GLY A 143 1.63 -29.49 -7.96
N GLN A 144 2.85 -29.20 -7.52
CA GLN A 144 3.11 -28.40 -6.32
C GLN A 144 2.69 -26.93 -6.52
N MET A 145 2.99 -26.34 -7.68
CA MET A 145 2.53 -24.99 -8.01
C MET A 145 0.99 -24.89 -8.09
N ARG A 146 0.33 -25.88 -8.71
CA ARG A 146 -1.15 -25.96 -8.70
C ARG A 146 -1.71 -26.04 -7.28
N THR A 147 -1.03 -26.78 -6.40
CA THR A 147 -1.41 -26.88 -4.98
C THR A 147 -1.32 -25.52 -4.28
N VAL A 148 -0.22 -24.78 -4.46
CA VAL A 148 -0.06 -23.44 -3.86
C VAL A 148 -1.14 -22.48 -4.34
N TRP A 149 -1.41 -22.41 -5.65
CA TRP A 149 -2.45 -21.54 -6.18
C TRP A 149 -3.86 -21.94 -5.74
N LYS A 150 -4.14 -23.24 -5.61
CA LYS A 150 -5.40 -23.72 -5.03
C LYS A 150 -5.56 -23.28 -3.58
N LEU A 151 -4.50 -23.38 -2.78
CA LEU A 151 -4.51 -22.92 -1.39
C LEU A 151 -4.74 -21.40 -1.34
N PHE A 152 -4.01 -20.63 -2.14
CA PHE A 152 -4.13 -19.18 -2.21
C PHE A 152 -5.54 -18.74 -2.62
N ALA A 153 -6.09 -19.30 -3.71
CA ALA A 153 -7.45 -19.02 -4.15
C ALA A 153 -8.48 -19.39 -3.08
N THR A 154 -8.29 -20.51 -2.39
CA THR A 154 -9.16 -20.91 -1.28
C THR A 154 -9.11 -19.90 -0.13
N PHE A 155 -7.91 -19.44 0.26
CA PHE A 155 -7.77 -18.41 1.28
C PHE A 155 -8.47 -17.11 0.88
N VAL A 156 -8.28 -16.65 -0.36
CA VAL A 156 -8.94 -15.44 -0.89
C VAL A 156 -10.45 -15.58 -0.81
N ASN A 157 -11.01 -16.71 -1.27
CA ASN A 157 -12.45 -16.98 -1.21
C ASN A 157 -12.95 -17.02 0.23
N VAL A 158 -12.20 -17.63 1.15
CA VAL A 158 -12.55 -17.66 2.58
C VAL A 158 -12.62 -16.25 3.13
N MET A 159 -11.62 -15.40 2.89
CA MET A 159 -11.61 -14.00 3.37
C MET A 159 -12.78 -13.18 2.81
N GLU A 160 -13.18 -13.46 1.57
CA GLU A 160 -14.35 -12.86 0.94
C GLU A 160 -15.66 -13.34 1.56
N GLU A 161 -15.84 -14.64 1.72
CA GLU A 161 -17.04 -15.24 2.33
C GLU A 161 -17.27 -14.79 3.77
N ILE A 162 -16.20 -14.58 4.55
CA ILE A 162 -16.31 -14.07 5.92
C ILE A 162 -16.37 -12.54 5.99
N GLY A 163 -16.32 -11.83 4.85
CA GLY A 163 -16.49 -10.39 4.75
C GLY A 163 -15.28 -9.55 5.18
N PHE A 164 -14.06 -10.10 5.14
CA PHE A 164 -12.83 -9.47 5.65
C PHE A 164 -11.76 -9.25 4.57
N SER A 165 -12.15 -9.06 3.30
CA SER A 165 -11.24 -8.81 2.17
C SER A 165 -10.31 -7.60 2.36
N ASP A 166 -10.67 -6.63 3.19
CA ASP A 166 -9.89 -5.42 3.53
C ASP A 166 -9.02 -5.58 4.79
N ARG A 167 -8.96 -6.78 5.38
CA ARG A 167 -8.25 -7.09 6.63
C ARG A 167 -7.16 -8.14 6.47
N TRP A 168 -6.69 -8.32 5.23
CA TRP A 168 -5.50 -9.09 4.91
C TRP A 168 -4.76 -8.44 3.76
N MET A 169 -3.47 -8.73 3.63
CA MET A 169 -2.64 -8.26 2.52
C MET A 169 -1.53 -9.26 2.20
N LEU A 170 -0.99 -9.20 0.98
CA LEU A 170 0.29 -9.84 0.69
C LEU A 170 1.38 -9.30 1.61
N TYR A 171 2.31 -10.17 2.01
CA TYR A 171 3.40 -9.80 2.92
C TYR A 171 4.72 -10.44 2.50
N GLY A 172 5.83 -10.04 3.12
CA GLY A 172 7.13 -10.71 2.93
C GLY A 172 7.55 -10.91 1.47
N GLY A 173 8.00 -12.13 1.15
CA GLY A 173 8.45 -12.52 -0.18
C GLY A 173 7.35 -12.44 -1.23
N THR A 174 6.11 -12.77 -0.84
CA THR A 174 4.92 -12.67 -1.67
C THR A 174 4.64 -11.23 -2.14
N LEU A 175 4.71 -10.26 -1.22
CA LEU A 175 4.53 -8.84 -1.55
C LEU A 175 5.64 -8.35 -2.49
N LEU A 176 6.88 -8.76 -2.22
CA LEU A 176 8.01 -8.43 -3.08
C LEU A 176 7.83 -9.04 -4.47
N GLY A 177 7.34 -10.27 -4.55
CA GLY A 177 6.98 -10.95 -5.80
C GLY A 177 5.96 -10.16 -6.62
N SER A 178 4.84 -9.75 -6.02
CA SER A 178 3.86 -8.89 -6.69
C SER A 178 4.48 -7.59 -7.20
N PHE A 179 5.32 -6.94 -6.38
CA PHE A 179 5.94 -5.65 -6.73
C PHE A 179 7.05 -5.75 -7.79
N ARG A 180 7.78 -6.86 -7.83
CA ARG A 180 8.98 -7.03 -8.66
C ARG A 180 8.77 -7.95 -9.86
N HIS A 181 7.80 -8.85 -9.82
CA HIS A 181 7.59 -9.89 -10.84
C HIS A 181 6.12 -10.02 -11.29
N HIS A 182 5.19 -9.25 -10.70
CA HIS A 182 3.74 -9.46 -10.79
C HIS A 182 3.30 -10.89 -10.41
N ASP A 183 4.13 -11.65 -9.70
CA ASP A 183 3.96 -13.08 -9.46
C ASP A 183 4.86 -13.54 -8.29
N ILE A 184 4.80 -14.80 -7.87
CA ILE A 184 5.76 -15.37 -6.90
C ILE A 184 7.18 -15.14 -7.42
N ILE A 185 8.11 -14.74 -6.54
CA ILE A 185 9.53 -14.68 -6.89
C ILE A 185 9.93 -16.04 -7.48
N PRO A 186 10.59 -16.10 -8.65
CA PRO A 186 10.77 -17.37 -9.37
C PRO A 186 11.48 -18.48 -8.56
N TRP A 187 12.25 -18.08 -7.56
CA TRP A 187 12.99 -18.96 -6.65
C TRP A 187 12.49 -18.91 -5.19
N ASP A 188 11.31 -18.37 -4.91
CA ASP A 188 10.64 -18.51 -3.60
C ASP A 188 10.00 -19.91 -3.47
N ASP A 189 9.87 -20.39 -2.24
CA ASP A 189 9.32 -21.72 -1.92
C ASP A 189 8.04 -21.70 -1.06
N ASP A 190 7.48 -20.55 -0.74
CA ASP A 190 6.21 -20.42 -0.01
C ASP A 190 5.44 -19.13 -0.36
N LEU A 191 4.36 -18.86 0.38
CA LEU A 191 3.57 -17.64 0.29
C LEU A 191 3.22 -17.10 1.68
N ASP A 192 3.67 -15.88 1.96
CA ASP A 192 3.35 -15.09 3.14
C ASP A 192 2.11 -14.19 2.98
N LEU A 193 1.25 -14.21 4.00
CA LEU A 193 0.07 -13.36 4.12
C LEU A 193 0.07 -12.68 5.49
N LEU A 194 -0.44 -11.45 5.57
CA LEU A 194 -0.56 -10.71 6.82
C LEU A 194 -2.03 -10.35 7.07
N VAL A 195 -2.60 -10.86 8.17
CA VAL A 195 -4.03 -10.80 8.50
C VAL A 195 -4.24 -10.07 9.84
N ASP A 196 -5.32 -9.31 9.95
CA ASP A 196 -5.68 -8.69 11.22
C ASP A 196 -5.99 -9.77 12.26
N VAL A 197 -5.35 -9.69 13.44
CA VAL A 197 -5.56 -10.66 14.52
C VAL A 197 -7.03 -10.77 14.95
N GLN A 198 -7.82 -9.70 14.79
CA GLN A 198 -9.25 -9.71 15.11
C GLN A 198 -10.06 -10.64 14.19
N VAL A 199 -9.56 -10.94 12.98
CA VAL A 199 -10.20 -11.83 12.01
C VAL A 199 -9.85 -13.31 12.26
N ARG A 200 -8.78 -13.57 13.03
CA ARG A 200 -8.19 -14.90 13.21
C ARG A 200 -9.21 -15.97 13.61
N THR A 201 -10.09 -15.68 14.56
CA THR A 201 -11.09 -16.65 15.04
C THR A 201 -12.02 -17.10 13.91
N ALA A 202 -12.62 -16.15 13.18
CA ALA A 202 -13.52 -16.43 12.07
C ALA A 202 -12.81 -17.15 10.91
N LEU A 203 -11.58 -16.72 10.59
CA LEU A 203 -10.75 -17.35 9.57
C LEU A 203 -10.45 -18.83 9.92
N ARG A 204 -10.02 -19.10 11.15
CA ARG A 204 -9.73 -20.46 11.62
C ARG A 204 -10.98 -21.34 11.63
N GLU A 205 -12.10 -20.81 12.09
CA GLU A 205 -13.39 -21.53 12.06
C GLU A 205 -13.77 -21.96 10.64
N LYS A 206 -13.68 -21.03 9.69
CA LYS A 206 -13.98 -21.30 8.29
C LYS A 206 -12.99 -22.29 7.66
N LEU A 207 -11.69 -22.15 7.90
CA LEU A 207 -10.69 -23.08 7.37
C LEU A 207 -10.86 -24.50 7.94
N ARG A 208 -11.22 -24.65 9.22
CA ARG A 208 -11.50 -25.97 9.81
C ARG A 208 -12.66 -26.68 9.14
N SER A 209 -13.66 -25.96 8.61
CA SER A 209 -14.78 -26.57 7.90
C SER A 209 -14.42 -27.10 6.51
N LEU A 210 -13.23 -26.80 5.99
CA LEU A 210 -12.77 -27.24 4.67
C LEU A 210 -12.03 -28.58 4.68
N LYS A 211 -11.97 -29.25 5.84
CA LYS A 211 -11.46 -30.61 5.94
C LYS A 211 -12.35 -31.57 5.13
N PRO A 212 -11.78 -32.60 4.50
CA PRO A 212 -10.38 -33.04 4.59
C PRO A 212 -9.43 -32.42 3.56
N ASP A 213 -9.93 -31.59 2.64
CA ASP A 213 -9.17 -31.15 1.46
C ASP A 213 -8.17 -30.04 1.80
N ILE A 214 -8.53 -29.20 2.76
CA ILE A 214 -7.69 -28.12 3.30
C ILE A 214 -7.49 -28.36 4.79
N LEU A 215 -6.24 -28.27 5.20
CA LEU A 215 -5.77 -28.52 6.55
C LEU A 215 -5.16 -27.24 7.12
N LEU A 216 -5.33 -27.05 8.42
CA LEU A 216 -4.87 -25.90 9.16
C LEU A 216 -4.04 -26.38 10.35
N GLN A 217 -2.80 -25.91 10.42
CA GLN A 217 -2.01 -25.92 11.64
C GLN A 217 -2.11 -24.55 12.29
N GLU A 218 -2.73 -24.51 13.47
CA GLU A 218 -2.82 -23.29 14.26
C GLU A 218 -1.54 -23.10 15.07
N GLY A 219 -1.01 -21.89 15.07
CA GLY A 219 0.07 -21.47 15.95
C GLY A 219 -0.33 -20.29 16.83
N GLU A 220 0.57 -19.87 17.71
CA GLU A 220 0.32 -18.69 18.54
C GLU A 220 0.37 -17.40 17.69
N LYS A 221 1.36 -17.32 16.79
CA LYS A 221 1.70 -16.11 16.03
C LYS A 221 1.57 -16.25 14.52
N ARG A 222 1.67 -17.49 14.00
CA ARG A 222 1.50 -17.83 12.58
C ARG A 222 0.70 -19.10 12.44
N ASP A 223 -0.16 -19.14 11.44
CA ASP A 223 -0.88 -20.33 11.03
C ASP A 223 -0.33 -20.85 9.70
N LYS A 224 -0.41 -22.17 9.49
CA LYS A 224 -0.07 -22.79 8.21
C LYS A 224 -1.29 -23.45 7.59
N ILE A 225 -1.59 -23.07 6.35
CA ILE A 225 -2.68 -23.65 5.55
C ILE A 225 -2.07 -24.54 4.48
N TYR A 226 -2.43 -25.81 4.47
CA TYR A 226 -1.86 -26.78 3.53
C TYR A 226 -2.94 -27.72 3.01
N ALA A 227 -2.68 -28.37 1.88
CA ALA A 227 -3.62 -29.28 1.27
C ALA A 227 -3.59 -30.66 1.93
N LYS A 228 -4.58 -31.49 1.60
CA LYS A 228 -4.56 -32.91 1.92
C LYS A 228 -3.21 -33.54 1.58
N LEU A 229 -2.74 -34.41 2.47
CA LEU A 229 -1.41 -35.01 2.38
C LEU A 229 -1.35 -36.15 1.36
N ILE A 230 -0.33 -36.11 0.52
CA ILE A 230 0.06 -37.21 -0.40
C ILE A 230 0.90 -38.22 0.39
N LYS A 231 0.53 -39.50 0.32
CA LYS A 231 1.26 -40.61 0.95
C LYS A 231 1.57 -41.71 -0.09
N PRO A 232 2.82 -42.21 -0.14
CA PRO A 232 3.98 -41.78 0.64
C PRO A 232 4.52 -40.41 0.19
N SER A 233 5.13 -39.64 1.10
CA SER A 233 5.62 -38.27 0.81
C SER A 233 6.78 -38.23 -0.19
N ASN A 234 7.44 -39.37 -0.43
CA ASN A 234 8.51 -39.53 -1.42
C ASN A 234 8.03 -40.07 -2.78
N SER A 235 6.73 -40.06 -3.07
CA SER A 235 6.22 -40.45 -4.38
C SER A 235 6.79 -39.57 -5.50
N SER A 236 7.24 -40.16 -6.61
CA SER A 236 7.68 -39.41 -7.81
C SER A 236 6.52 -38.85 -8.64
N ASN A 237 5.26 -39.20 -8.33
CA ASN A 237 4.10 -38.67 -9.04
C ASN A 237 3.89 -37.18 -8.71
N ASP A 238 3.74 -36.34 -9.73
CA ASP A 238 3.49 -34.90 -9.57
C ASP A 238 1.99 -34.60 -9.37
N GLU A 239 1.44 -35.10 -8.27
CA GLU A 239 0.05 -34.95 -7.86
C GLU A 239 -0.19 -33.63 -7.11
N GLU A 240 -1.44 -33.15 -7.14
CA GLU A 240 -1.87 -32.01 -6.31
C GLU A 240 -2.09 -32.45 -4.86
N GLY A 241 -1.51 -31.71 -3.92
CA GLY A 241 -1.54 -32.00 -2.50
C GLY A 241 -0.22 -31.62 -1.82
N SER A 242 -0.25 -31.59 -0.49
CA SER A 242 0.93 -31.29 0.31
C SER A 242 1.62 -32.58 0.77
N ARG A 243 2.88 -32.49 1.19
CA ARG A 243 3.71 -33.63 1.60
C ARG A 243 4.34 -33.34 2.96
N GLU A 244 4.39 -34.36 3.81
CA GLU A 244 5.15 -34.33 5.06
C GLU A 244 6.65 -34.44 4.71
N LEU A 245 7.33 -33.28 4.57
CA LEU A 245 8.74 -33.19 4.16
C LEU A 245 9.67 -32.69 5.28
N SER A 246 9.13 -32.32 6.42
CA SER A 246 9.88 -31.85 7.58
C SER A 246 9.48 -32.62 8.85
N VAL A 247 10.13 -32.29 9.96
CA VAL A 247 9.81 -32.86 11.29
C VAL A 247 8.54 -32.29 11.90
N TYR A 248 7.98 -31.24 11.30
CA TYR A 248 6.79 -30.56 11.80
C TYR A 248 5.50 -31.24 11.32
N SER A 249 4.39 -30.94 11.98
CA SER A 249 3.10 -31.61 11.77
C SER A 249 2.30 -31.12 10.54
N TRP A 250 2.86 -30.21 9.75
CA TRP A 250 2.22 -29.64 8.55
C TRP A 250 2.91 -30.12 7.28
N GLY A 251 2.17 -30.14 6.17
CA GLY A 251 2.70 -30.50 4.86
C GLY A 251 3.12 -29.28 4.05
N TRP A 252 4.09 -29.46 3.14
CA TRP A 252 4.47 -28.49 2.12
C TRP A 252 4.02 -28.98 0.72
N PRO A 253 3.52 -28.13 -0.19
CA PRO A 253 3.39 -26.67 -0.08
C PRO A 253 2.33 -26.20 0.91
N TYR A 254 2.50 -24.99 1.45
CA TYR A 254 1.58 -24.34 2.37
C TYR A 254 1.51 -22.82 2.12
N LEU A 255 0.57 -22.15 2.77
CA LEU A 255 0.56 -20.70 2.99
C LEU A 255 0.92 -20.39 4.43
N ASP A 256 1.79 -19.41 4.63
CA ASP A 256 2.09 -18.85 5.95
C ASP A 256 1.19 -17.63 6.21
N VAL A 257 0.37 -17.71 7.26
CA VAL A 257 -0.54 -16.64 7.68
C VAL A 257 -0.01 -16.03 8.96
N SER A 258 0.62 -14.87 8.82
CA SER A 258 1.05 -14.03 9.93
C SER A 258 -0.07 -13.09 10.36
N TYR A 259 -0.03 -12.66 11.63
CA TYR A 259 -1.04 -11.77 12.19
C TYR A 259 -0.46 -10.43 12.61
N TYR A 260 -1.23 -9.36 12.45
CA TYR A 260 -0.93 -8.04 13.02
C TYR A 260 -1.95 -7.60 14.05
N SER A 261 -1.51 -6.85 15.05
CA SER A 261 -2.37 -6.00 15.87
C SER A 261 -2.36 -4.57 15.33
N SER A 262 -3.37 -3.78 15.66
CA SER A 262 -3.45 -2.38 15.25
C SER A 262 -3.78 -1.47 16.42
N ASN A 263 -3.09 -0.32 16.47
CA ASN A 263 -3.42 0.79 17.34
C ASN A 263 -3.89 2.00 16.51
N ALA A 264 -3.88 3.20 17.09
CA ALA A 264 -4.35 4.42 16.42
C ALA A 264 -3.51 4.80 15.19
N THR A 265 -2.20 4.58 15.23
CA THR A 265 -1.27 5.10 14.21
C THR A 265 -0.51 4.01 13.46
N HIS A 266 -0.39 2.80 14.02
CA HIS A 266 0.43 1.72 13.47
C HIS A 266 -0.32 0.37 13.44
N ILE A 267 0.22 -0.52 12.61
CA ILE A 267 0.05 -1.97 12.77
C ILE A 267 1.37 -2.59 13.20
N GLU A 268 1.30 -3.68 13.95
CA GLU A 268 2.46 -4.40 14.46
C GLU A 268 2.29 -5.90 14.19
N GLU A 269 3.24 -6.50 13.49
CA GLU A 269 3.29 -7.95 13.30
C GLU A 269 3.50 -8.62 14.66
N LEU A 270 2.69 -9.62 14.97
CA LEU A 270 2.79 -10.36 16.24
C LEU A 270 4.01 -11.29 16.27
N ALA A 271 4.39 -11.77 15.10
CA ALA A 271 5.51 -12.68 14.93
C ALA A 271 6.84 -11.93 14.88
N TRP A 272 7.86 -12.58 15.45
CA TRP A 272 9.23 -12.10 15.43
C TRP A 272 9.95 -12.76 14.26
N SER A 273 10.65 -11.97 13.46
CA SER A 273 11.37 -12.44 12.27
C SER A 273 12.65 -11.65 12.06
N TYR A 274 13.68 -12.32 11.55
CA TYR A 274 14.98 -11.70 11.23
C TYR A 274 15.57 -10.88 12.38
N GLY A 275 15.40 -11.33 13.63
CA GLY A 275 15.94 -10.66 14.80
C GLY A 275 15.12 -9.45 15.30
N ARG A 276 13.97 -9.13 14.71
CA ARG A 276 13.20 -7.92 15.02
C ARG A 276 11.67 -8.10 14.94
N SER A 277 10.96 -7.13 15.49
CA SER A 277 9.52 -6.96 15.29
C SER A 277 9.28 -5.89 14.24
N TYR A 278 8.23 -6.07 13.43
CA TYR A 278 7.87 -5.14 12.36
C TYR A 278 6.67 -4.29 12.77
N SER A 279 6.80 -2.98 12.57
CA SER A 279 5.76 -1.99 12.84
C SER A 279 5.67 -1.04 11.65
N TYR A 280 4.44 -0.77 11.20
CA TYR A 280 4.16 0.02 10.00
C TYR A 280 3.14 1.11 10.30
N ALA A 281 3.38 2.33 9.82
CA ALA A 281 2.42 3.40 9.93
C ALA A 281 1.15 3.05 9.13
N LYS A 282 -0.03 3.26 9.72
CA LYS A 282 -1.31 2.99 9.05
C LYS A 282 -1.49 3.81 7.78
N SER A 283 -0.85 4.98 7.69
CA SER A 283 -0.84 5.81 6.48
C SER A 283 -0.08 5.20 5.29
N ASP A 284 0.84 4.28 5.56
CA ASP A 284 1.58 3.52 4.53
C ASP A 284 0.89 2.19 4.19
N VAL A 285 0.03 1.69 5.09
CA VAL A 285 -0.69 0.43 4.88
C VAL A 285 -2.08 0.64 4.31
N PHE A 286 -2.85 1.60 4.83
CA PHE A 286 -4.27 1.76 4.53
C PHE A 286 -4.59 3.06 3.78
N PRO A 287 -5.65 3.07 2.94
CA PRO A 287 -6.45 1.91 2.57
C PRO A 287 -5.64 0.91 1.72
N LEU A 288 -5.98 -0.37 1.79
CA LEU A 288 -5.33 -1.38 0.94
C LEU A 288 -5.70 -1.14 -0.52
N LEU A 289 -4.77 -1.47 -1.41
CA LEU A 289 -4.94 -1.32 -2.86
C LEU A 289 -4.80 -2.67 -3.56
N PHE A 290 -5.58 -2.87 -4.62
CA PHE A 290 -5.43 -4.02 -5.50
C PHE A 290 -4.16 -3.91 -6.34
N ARG A 291 -3.31 -4.93 -6.28
CA ARG A 291 -2.15 -5.12 -7.17
C ARG A 291 -2.23 -6.48 -7.86
N PRO A 292 -1.60 -6.64 -9.05
CA PRO A 292 -1.54 -7.94 -9.72
C PRO A 292 -0.62 -8.89 -8.94
N PHE A 293 -1.08 -10.12 -8.78
CA PHE A 293 -0.29 -11.24 -8.29
C PHE A 293 -0.72 -12.49 -9.05
N ASN A 294 0.07 -12.84 -10.06
CA ASN A 294 -0.32 -13.72 -11.15
C ASN A 294 -1.68 -13.27 -11.73
N MET A 295 -2.60 -14.21 -11.97
CA MET A 295 -3.93 -13.93 -12.51
C MET A 295 -4.91 -13.34 -11.47
N HIS A 296 -4.44 -12.89 -10.30
CA HIS A 296 -5.29 -12.38 -9.23
C HIS A 296 -5.05 -10.90 -8.94
N TRP A 297 -6.13 -10.13 -8.83
CA TRP A 297 -6.12 -8.82 -8.16
C TRP A 297 -6.26 -9.02 -6.67
N VAL A 298 -5.25 -8.61 -5.88
CA VAL A 298 -5.20 -8.91 -4.44
C VAL A 298 -4.81 -7.72 -3.58
N PRO A 299 -5.23 -7.69 -2.30
CA PRO A 299 -4.91 -6.60 -1.40
C PRO A 299 -3.42 -6.50 -1.08
N THR A 300 -2.90 -5.28 -1.13
CA THR A 300 -1.54 -4.91 -0.76
C THR A 300 -1.52 -3.60 0.02
N PRO A 301 -0.45 -3.31 0.78
CA PRO A 301 -0.30 -2.02 1.44
C PRO A 301 -0.40 -0.86 0.45
N ARG A 302 -1.03 0.24 0.88
CA ARG A 302 -1.14 1.50 0.13
C ARG A 302 0.19 1.94 -0.47
N ASN A 303 1.26 1.82 0.30
CA ASN A 303 2.60 2.26 -0.03
C ASN A 303 3.54 1.06 0.05
N THR A 304 3.35 0.14 -0.89
CA THR A 304 4.05 -1.14 -1.01
C THR A 304 5.56 -0.93 -0.97
N PHE A 305 6.07 0.10 -1.66
CA PHE A 305 7.49 0.40 -1.65
C PHE A 305 8.03 0.66 -0.23
N THR A 306 7.37 1.50 0.60
CA THR A 306 7.81 1.71 2.01
C THR A 306 7.86 0.42 2.77
N VAL A 307 6.78 -0.37 2.68
CA VAL A 307 6.61 -1.55 3.51
C VAL A 307 7.71 -2.56 3.19
N LEU A 308 8.06 -2.69 1.91
CA LEU A 308 9.19 -3.52 1.48
C LEU A 308 10.54 -3.00 2.01
N LEU A 309 10.78 -1.69 2.08
CA LEU A 309 12.02 -1.13 2.62
C LEU A 309 12.27 -1.42 4.10
N HIS A 310 11.25 -1.79 4.88
CA HIS A 310 11.47 -2.25 6.25
C HIS A 310 12.15 -3.62 6.30
N THR A 311 11.91 -4.48 5.31
CA THR A 311 12.39 -5.86 5.28
C THR A 311 13.60 -6.03 4.39
N TYR A 312 13.59 -5.41 3.21
CA TYR A 312 14.59 -5.60 2.17
C TYR A 312 15.52 -4.40 2.04
N PRO A 313 16.83 -4.63 1.81
CA PRO A 313 17.79 -3.55 1.66
C PRO A 313 17.58 -2.75 0.36
N GLU A 314 17.92 -1.46 0.40
CA GLU A 314 17.88 -0.54 -0.76
C GLU A 314 19.06 -0.76 -1.73
N ASN A 315 19.15 -1.97 -2.27
CA ASN A 315 20.19 -2.36 -3.22
C ASN A 315 19.62 -3.14 -4.42
N ASP A 316 20.51 -3.42 -5.36
CA ASP A 316 20.24 -4.12 -6.62
C ASP A 316 20.45 -5.64 -6.49
N LEU A 317 20.44 -6.17 -5.27
CA LEU A 317 20.74 -7.58 -5.02
C LEU A 317 19.46 -8.41 -4.95
N CYS A 318 19.51 -9.54 -5.66
CA CYS A 318 18.54 -10.61 -5.57
C CYS A 318 19.16 -11.75 -4.78
N SER A 319 18.48 -12.18 -3.73
CA SER A 319 18.96 -13.22 -2.83
C SER A 319 17.97 -14.36 -2.68
N THR A 320 18.46 -15.57 -2.49
CA THR A 320 17.64 -16.69 -2.00
C THR A 320 17.57 -16.66 -0.47
N SER A 321 16.45 -17.11 0.08
CA SER A 321 16.33 -17.34 1.52
C SER A 321 17.43 -18.31 2.00
N GLY A 322 18.03 -18.01 3.16
CA GLY A 322 18.89 -18.96 3.88
C GLY A 322 18.10 -20.02 4.67
N TYR A 323 16.77 -20.04 4.50
CA TYR A 323 15.86 -20.99 5.11
C TYR A 323 15.03 -21.67 4.01
N SER A 324 14.97 -22.99 4.05
CA SER A 324 14.11 -23.79 3.18
C SER A 324 12.78 -24.04 3.87
N HIS A 325 11.72 -23.43 3.37
CA HIS A 325 10.35 -23.67 3.86
C HIS A 325 9.86 -25.08 3.48
N ILE A 326 10.45 -25.67 2.43
CA ILE A 326 10.18 -27.03 1.96
C ILE A 326 10.51 -28.07 3.04
N PHE A 327 11.69 -27.93 3.65
CA PHE A 327 12.22 -28.90 4.62
C PHE A 327 12.27 -28.37 6.06
N GLU A 328 11.90 -27.10 6.25
CA GLU A 328 11.93 -26.36 7.52
C GLU A 328 13.32 -26.41 8.20
N ASN A 329 14.36 -26.09 7.43
CA ASN A 329 15.75 -26.07 7.88
C ASN A 329 16.58 -24.98 7.18
N GLY A 330 17.79 -24.76 7.70
CA GLY A 330 18.75 -23.84 7.06
C GLY A 330 19.23 -24.38 5.71
N THR A 331 19.40 -23.49 4.74
CA THR A 331 19.90 -23.80 3.40
C THR A 331 20.92 -22.74 2.95
N GLU A 332 21.66 -23.03 1.89
CA GLU A 332 22.61 -22.08 1.33
C GLU A 332 21.87 -20.90 0.68
N SER A 333 22.24 -19.68 1.09
CA SER A 333 21.80 -18.45 0.43
C SER A 333 22.79 -18.09 -0.69
N GLN A 334 22.26 -17.69 -1.83
CA GLN A 334 23.02 -17.10 -2.92
C GLN A 334 22.55 -15.67 -3.14
N ILE A 335 23.49 -14.79 -3.48
CA ILE A 335 23.24 -13.39 -3.79
C ILE A 335 23.86 -13.08 -5.15
N VAL A 336 23.10 -12.44 -6.03
CA VAL A 336 23.53 -11.93 -7.33
C VAL A 336 22.96 -10.54 -7.54
N THR A 337 23.45 -9.79 -8.53
CA THR A 337 22.71 -8.59 -8.94
C THR A 337 21.41 -9.01 -9.63
N CYS A 338 20.29 -8.35 -9.33
CA CYS A 338 19.01 -8.66 -9.97
C CYS A 338 19.07 -8.52 -11.49
N LYS A 339 19.96 -7.64 -12.01
CA LYS A 339 20.16 -7.45 -13.44
C LYS A 339 20.73 -8.70 -14.13
N GLU A 340 21.55 -9.52 -13.46
CA GLU A 340 22.02 -10.80 -14.00
C GLU A 340 20.87 -11.77 -14.29
N LEU A 341 19.76 -11.62 -13.58
CA LEU A 341 18.58 -12.48 -13.71
C LEU A 341 17.59 -11.97 -14.76
N ALA A 342 17.76 -10.75 -15.27
CA ALA A 342 16.81 -10.09 -16.17
C ALA A 342 16.62 -10.83 -17.50
N GLY A 343 17.60 -11.62 -17.93
CA GLY A 343 17.50 -12.43 -19.16
C GLY A 343 16.68 -13.72 -19.00
N ARG A 344 16.48 -14.19 -17.77
CA ARG A 344 15.76 -15.45 -17.46
C ARG A 344 14.42 -15.19 -16.79
N TYR A 345 14.37 -14.21 -15.89
CA TYR A 345 13.20 -13.88 -15.10
C TYR A 345 12.72 -12.47 -15.41
N ALA A 346 11.40 -12.32 -15.51
CA ALA A 346 10.80 -11.03 -15.82
C ALA A 346 10.76 -10.13 -14.57
N PHE A 347 10.99 -8.84 -14.74
CA PHE A 347 10.96 -7.83 -13.70
C PHE A 347 9.96 -6.73 -14.01
N VAL A 348 9.42 -6.09 -12.99
CA VAL A 348 8.47 -4.99 -13.12
C VAL A 348 9.23 -3.69 -13.20
N GLU A 349 9.02 -2.98 -14.30
CA GLU A 349 9.46 -1.61 -14.47
C GLU A 349 8.32 -0.66 -14.08
N HIS A 350 8.65 0.30 -13.21
CA HIS A 350 7.73 1.31 -12.71
C HIS A 350 7.92 2.64 -13.44
N ALA A 351 6.82 3.25 -13.89
CA ALA A 351 6.84 4.55 -14.56
C ALA A 351 5.55 5.35 -14.28
N PRO A 352 5.61 6.69 -14.30
CA PRO A 352 4.41 7.51 -14.21
C PRO A 352 3.53 7.30 -15.46
N LEU A 353 2.20 7.29 -15.31
CA LEU A 353 1.31 7.16 -16.48
C LEU A 353 1.33 8.41 -17.36
N TYR A 354 1.47 9.58 -16.74
CA TYR A 354 1.50 10.89 -17.38
C TYR A 354 2.77 11.64 -16.97
N GLU A 355 3.38 12.36 -17.91
CA GLU A 355 4.47 13.29 -17.60
C GLU A 355 3.94 14.39 -16.68
N THR A 356 4.37 14.41 -15.42
CA THR A 356 3.99 15.46 -14.48
C THR A 356 4.75 16.73 -14.82
N VAL A 357 4.04 17.70 -15.42
CA VAL A 357 4.51 19.08 -15.50
C VAL A 357 4.68 19.60 -14.05
N GLN A 358 5.94 19.84 -13.70
CA GLN A 358 6.46 20.42 -12.45
C GLN A 358 6.46 19.54 -11.19
N ASP A 359 7.68 19.33 -10.69
CA ASP A 359 8.07 19.06 -9.31
C ASP A 359 7.15 19.81 -8.32
N LYS A 360 6.17 19.11 -7.79
CA LYS A 360 5.61 19.44 -6.48
C LYS A 360 6.22 18.44 -5.50
N ASP A 361 7.40 18.80 -5.00
CA ASP A 361 8.18 18.00 -4.03
C ASP A 361 7.41 17.65 -2.74
N ASP A 362 6.23 18.23 -2.53
CA ASP A 362 5.39 18.04 -1.34
C ASP A 362 4.29 16.95 -1.46
N LYS A 363 4.25 16.18 -2.57
CA LYS A 363 3.13 15.27 -2.88
C LYS A 363 3.52 13.82 -3.22
N GLN A 364 4.70 13.36 -2.81
CA GLN A 364 5.20 12.01 -3.16
C GLN A 364 4.36 10.86 -2.58
N ASN A 365 3.62 11.12 -1.51
CA ASN A 365 2.73 10.18 -0.86
C ASN A 365 1.27 10.29 -1.36
N ASP A 366 0.97 11.21 -2.28
CA ASP A 366 -0.35 11.27 -2.93
C ASP A 366 -0.47 10.10 -3.92
N LEU A 367 -1.67 9.51 -3.98
CA LEU A 367 -1.99 8.47 -4.95
C LEU A 367 -2.10 9.08 -6.35
N ASP A 368 -1.51 8.41 -7.33
CA ASP A 368 -1.59 8.79 -8.74
C ASP A 368 -1.63 7.53 -9.62
N TRP A 369 -1.97 7.73 -10.89
CA TRP A 369 -1.91 6.67 -11.87
C TRP A 369 -0.46 6.37 -12.25
N ILE A 370 -0.10 5.10 -12.11
CA ILE A 370 1.19 4.57 -12.52
C ILE A 370 1.00 3.50 -13.58
N ARG A 371 2.08 3.26 -14.30
CA ARG A 371 2.20 2.20 -15.30
C ARG A 371 3.28 1.25 -14.83
N GLU A 372 2.93 -0.03 -14.77
CA GLU A 372 3.86 -1.11 -14.50
C GLU A 372 4.00 -1.97 -15.75
N ARG A 373 5.25 -2.17 -16.21
CA ARG A 373 5.57 -3.01 -17.36
C ARG A 373 6.35 -4.23 -16.90
N LEU A 374 5.83 -5.42 -17.16
CA LEU A 374 6.59 -6.65 -16.90
C LEU A 374 7.55 -6.88 -18.07
N VAL A 375 8.85 -6.82 -17.81
CA VAL A 375 9.92 -6.90 -18.82
C VAL A 375 10.79 -8.13 -18.62
N LEU A 376 11.09 -8.85 -19.71
CA LEU A 376 12.04 -9.96 -19.75
C LEU A 376 13.14 -9.61 -20.76
N GLY A 377 14.34 -9.33 -20.26
CA GLY A 377 15.39 -8.66 -21.03
C GLY A 377 14.87 -7.33 -21.58
N ASP A 378 14.91 -7.18 -22.91
CA ASP A 378 14.40 -5.99 -23.61
C ASP A 378 12.94 -6.12 -24.07
N LYS A 379 12.27 -7.24 -23.77
CA LYS A 379 10.90 -7.52 -24.22
C LYS A 379 9.89 -7.15 -23.14
N ILE A 380 8.93 -6.30 -23.49
CA ILE A 380 7.74 -6.05 -22.67
C ILE A 380 6.77 -7.23 -22.87
N ILE A 381 6.41 -7.91 -21.78
CA ILE A 381 5.44 -9.02 -21.77
C ILE A 381 4.02 -8.47 -21.69
N HIS A 382 3.78 -7.56 -20.75
CA HIS A 382 2.51 -6.83 -20.61
C HIS A 382 2.71 -5.49 -19.91
N GLU A 383 1.67 -4.66 -19.96
CA GLU A 383 1.57 -3.39 -19.26
C GLU A 383 0.27 -3.36 -18.46
N ILE A 384 0.34 -2.93 -17.21
CA ILE A 384 -0.79 -2.75 -16.31
C ILE A 384 -0.81 -1.30 -15.81
N ARG A 385 -2.01 -0.72 -15.75
CA ARG A 385 -2.24 0.60 -15.15
C ARG A 385 -2.86 0.38 -13.79
N LEU A 386 -2.28 1.00 -12.76
CA LEU A 386 -2.79 0.92 -11.41
C LEU A 386 -2.53 2.23 -10.66
N VAL A 387 -2.99 2.28 -9.41
CA VAL A 387 -2.84 3.45 -8.55
C VAL A 387 -1.86 3.13 -7.43
N ALA A 388 -0.92 4.02 -7.21
CA ALA A 388 0.07 3.93 -6.14
C ALA A 388 0.55 5.34 -5.73
N PRO A 389 1.24 5.50 -4.59
CA PRO A 389 1.96 6.72 -4.28
C PRO A 389 2.93 7.09 -5.40
N ARG A 390 2.98 8.37 -5.78
CA ARG A 390 3.81 8.87 -6.90
C ARG A 390 5.25 8.38 -6.87
N ARG A 391 5.83 8.26 -5.68
CA ARG A 391 7.21 7.77 -5.52
C ARG A 391 7.43 6.36 -6.04
N GLU A 392 6.41 5.50 -6.05
CA GLU A 392 6.53 4.13 -6.59
C GLU A 392 6.80 4.15 -8.10
N SER A 393 6.25 5.13 -8.82
CA SER A 393 6.51 5.32 -10.25
C SER A 393 7.97 5.65 -10.58
N ASN A 394 8.74 6.06 -9.57
CA ASN A 394 10.15 6.38 -9.68
C ASN A 394 11.04 5.27 -9.14
N VAL A 395 10.56 4.06 -8.87
CA VAL A 395 11.42 2.96 -8.40
C VAL A 395 12.20 2.35 -9.58
N GLU A 396 13.47 2.04 -9.35
CA GLU A 396 14.32 1.35 -10.31
C GLU A 396 13.88 -0.10 -10.54
N THR A 397 13.96 -0.59 -11.79
CA THR A 397 13.46 -1.94 -12.17
C THR A 397 14.15 -3.08 -11.42
N TYR A 398 15.48 -2.98 -11.29
CA TYR A 398 16.31 -4.06 -10.74
C TYR A 398 16.82 -3.74 -9.33
N ARG A 399 16.31 -2.66 -8.72
CA ARG A 399 16.79 -2.16 -7.45
C ARG A 399 15.62 -1.63 -6.65
N LEU A 400 15.55 -2.01 -5.38
CA LEU A 400 14.52 -1.50 -4.47
C LEU A 400 14.92 -0.09 -3.97
N GLN A 401 15.08 0.86 -4.91
CA GLN A 401 15.48 2.24 -4.66
C GLN A 401 14.77 3.18 -5.63
N ALA A 402 14.50 4.41 -5.19
CA ALA A 402 14.04 5.47 -6.09
C ALA A 402 15.16 5.88 -7.08
N LYS A 403 14.79 6.10 -8.34
CA LYS A 403 15.59 6.68 -9.41
C LYS A 403 16.12 8.03 -8.93
N SER A 404 17.42 8.25 -9.10
CA SER A 404 18.02 9.55 -8.86
C SER A 404 17.39 10.59 -9.80
N LYS A 405 17.02 11.78 -9.28
CA LYS A 405 16.66 12.90 -10.15
C LYS A 405 17.87 13.20 -11.04
N MET A 406 17.73 13.05 -12.36
CA MET A 406 18.75 13.43 -13.34
C MET A 406 18.89 14.94 -13.43
#